data_AF-A0A5K3F4U1-F1
#
_entry.id   AF-A0A5K3F4U1-F1
#
_cell.length_a   1.000
_cell.length_b   1.000
_cell.length_c   1.000
_cell.angle_alpha   90.00
_cell.angle_beta   90.00
_cell.angle_gamma   90.00
#
_symmetry.space_group_name_H-M   'P 1'
#
loop_
_entity.id
_entity.type
_entity.pdbx_description
1 polymer ?
#
loop_
_entity_poly.entity_id
_entity_poly.type
_entity_poly.pdbx_seq_one_letter_code
_entity_poly.pdbx_strand_id
1 'polypeptide(L)'
;MVDYDKETRNLLDRVDRLQECCKSLQRSLVNYTTHSENSKKGFEKLVSKKSSVTSYSPSGLLGLLFMKYADEYKGTDLSEPFCVLGTTFTSLCTEEITLSDDIKKHLLGSCTTFLEVTWPPLQKEIKSLENLRVAYDSAVKKVVKNTHADKSSKLDSVAKECKEKYEAQVLRTTTLLKHACETESTLKSGLKRLAHAQMDYHKSCLKYLADSIAKISAE
;
A
#
# COMPACT_ATOMS: atom_id res chain seq x y z
N MET A 1 -32.67 -16.34 13.42
CA MET A 1 -31.50 -16.29 12.52
C MET A 1 -30.32 -16.25 13.44
N VAL A 2 -29.40 -17.20 13.31
CA VAL A 2 -28.16 -17.24 14.09
C VAL A 2 -27.33 -16.06 13.63
N ASP A 3 -27.15 -15.13 14.55
CA ASP A 3 -26.39 -13.91 14.33
C ASP A 3 -24.97 -14.09 14.87
N TYR A 4 -24.01 -13.37 14.29
CA TYR A 4 -22.66 -13.32 14.84
C TYR A 4 -22.70 -12.62 16.19
N ASP A 5 -21.86 -13.07 17.13
CA ASP A 5 -21.63 -12.29 18.34
C ASP A 5 -21.06 -10.91 18.01
N LYS A 6 -21.16 -9.99 18.96
CA LYS A 6 -20.74 -8.59 18.79
C LYS A 6 -19.26 -8.46 18.43
N GLU A 7 -18.39 -9.31 18.97
CA GLU A 7 -16.95 -9.27 18.72
C GLU A 7 -16.64 -9.69 17.28
N THR A 8 -17.18 -10.82 16.84
CA THR A 8 -17.02 -11.34 15.48
C THR A 8 -17.52 -10.34 14.44
N ARG A 9 -18.67 -9.70 14.68
CA ARG A 9 -19.22 -8.67 13.78
C ARG A 9 -18.30 -7.44 13.69
N ASN A 10 -17.84 -6.94 14.84
CA ASN A 10 -16.93 -5.79 14.86
C ASN A 10 -15.63 -6.09 14.11
N LEU A 11 -15.11 -7.31 14.22
CA LEU A 11 -13.90 -7.74 13.52
C LEU A 11 -14.11 -7.84 12.00
N LEU A 12 -15.23 -8.41 11.54
CA LEU A 12 -15.60 -8.45 10.12
C LEU A 12 -15.67 -7.03 9.54
N ASP A 13 -16.43 -6.14 10.17
CA ASP A 13 -16.58 -4.74 9.72
C ASP A 13 -15.22 -4.01 9.68
N ARG A 14 -14.34 -4.30 10.64
CA ARG A 14 -13.03 -3.66 10.75
C ARG A 14 -12.07 -4.14 9.67
N VAL A 15 -12.05 -5.43 9.36
CA VAL A 15 -11.21 -5.97 8.28
C VAL A 15 -11.73 -5.52 6.91
N ASP A 16 -13.04 -5.42 6.70
CA ASP A 16 -13.60 -4.88 5.45
C ASP A 16 -13.17 -3.42 5.22
N ARG A 17 -13.24 -2.59 6.25
CA ARG A 17 -12.71 -1.20 6.20
C ARG A 17 -11.20 -1.18 5.92
N LEU A 18 -10.44 -2.06 6.56
CA LEU A 18 -9.00 -2.19 6.34
C LEU A 18 -8.69 -2.59 4.89
N GLN A 19 -9.45 -3.51 4.31
CA GLN A 19 -9.30 -3.93 2.92
C GLN A 19 -9.51 -2.77 1.96
N GLU A 20 -10.59 -2.00 2.11
CA GLU A 20 -10.86 -0.84 1.27
C GLU A 20 -9.81 0.26 1.45
N CYS A 21 -9.36 0.49 2.70
CA CYS A 21 -8.25 1.39 3.00
C CYS A 21 -6.98 0.96 2.25
N CYS A 22 -6.56 -0.30 2.36
CA CYS A 22 -5.38 -0.83 1.67
C CYS A 22 -5.51 -0.71 0.15
N LYS A 23 -6.67 -1.01 -0.45
CA LYS A 23 -6.87 -0.86 -1.90
C LYS A 23 -6.75 0.59 -2.37
N SER A 24 -7.34 1.52 -1.62
CA SER A 24 -7.31 2.95 -1.94
C SER A 24 -5.91 3.52 -1.80
N LEU A 25 -5.23 3.15 -0.71
CA LEU A 25 -3.87 3.57 -0.41
C LEU A 25 -2.89 3.00 -1.44
N GLN A 26 -2.96 1.71 -1.77
CA GLN A 26 -2.13 1.07 -2.80
C GLN A 26 -2.27 1.79 -4.14
N ARG A 27 -3.50 2.04 -4.61
CA ARG A 27 -3.76 2.77 -5.86
C ARG A 27 -3.13 4.17 -5.84
N SER A 28 -3.31 4.90 -4.76
CA SER A 28 -2.80 6.27 -4.63
C SER A 28 -1.28 6.31 -4.58
N LEU A 29 -0.64 5.40 -3.84
CA LEU A 29 0.82 5.32 -3.72
C LEU A 29 1.48 4.84 -5.02
N VAL A 30 0.87 3.88 -5.72
CA VAL A 30 1.32 3.49 -7.07
C VAL A 30 1.22 4.70 -8.00
N ASN A 31 0.11 5.42 -8.02
CA ASN A 31 -0.03 6.62 -8.85
C ASN A 31 1.03 7.69 -8.51
N TYR A 32 1.25 7.97 -7.22
CA TYR A 32 2.24 8.93 -6.75
C TYR A 32 3.65 8.56 -7.22
N THR A 33 4.04 7.30 -7.06
CA THR A 33 5.38 6.82 -7.43
C THR A 33 5.56 6.60 -8.93
N THR A 34 4.49 6.34 -9.69
CA THR A 34 4.53 6.10 -11.15
C THR A 34 4.28 7.34 -12.01
N HIS A 35 3.62 8.39 -11.51
CA HIS A 35 3.58 9.70 -12.22
C HIS A 35 4.99 10.28 -12.37
N SER A 36 5.84 10.05 -11.38
CA SER A 36 7.28 10.29 -11.47
C SER A 36 7.92 9.51 -12.63
N GLU A 37 7.46 8.29 -12.93
CA GLU A 37 8.00 7.39 -13.96
C GLU A 37 7.50 7.66 -15.39
N ASN A 38 6.23 8.01 -15.59
CA ASN A 38 5.70 8.30 -16.93
C ASN A 38 6.22 9.62 -17.51
N SER A 39 6.52 10.61 -16.65
CA SER A 39 7.19 11.85 -17.02
C SER A 39 8.61 11.60 -17.57
N LYS A 40 9.24 10.46 -17.20
CA LYS A 40 10.59 10.07 -17.65
C LYS A 40 10.63 9.71 -19.13
N LYS A 41 9.65 8.93 -19.60
CA LYS A 41 9.60 8.39 -20.97
C LYS A 41 9.52 9.46 -22.06
N GLY A 42 8.95 10.64 -21.75
CA GLY A 42 8.89 11.78 -22.67
C GLY A 42 10.24 12.48 -22.80
N PHE A 43 10.95 12.65 -21.69
CA PHE A 43 12.22 13.38 -21.63
C PHE A 43 13.44 12.51 -22.00
N GLU A 44 13.45 11.22 -21.67
CA GLU A 44 14.50 10.27 -22.10
C GLU A 44 14.61 10.19 -23.63
N LYS A 45 13.49 10.36 -24.34
CA LYS A 45 13.47 10.47 -25.81
C LYS A 45 14.14 11.75 -26.33
N LEU A 46 14.11 12.84 -25.56
CA LEU A 46 14.73 14.13 -25.90
C LEU A 46 16.25 14.13 -25.61
N VAL A 47 16.71 13.39 -24.60
CA VAL A 47 18.13 13.39 -24.15
C VAL A 47 18.98 12.27 -24.78
N SER A 48 18.36 11.24 -25.39
CA SER A 48 18.97 10.25 -26.32
C SER A 48 19.98 9.20 -25.78
N LYS A 49 19.58 7.93 -25.94
CA LYS A 49 20.29 6.67 -26.34
C LYS A 49 21.58 6.17 -25.67
N LYS A 50 22.27 6.87 -24.75
CA LYS A 50 23.59 6.39 -24.27
C LYS A 50 23.81 6.20 -22.78
N SER A 51 22.85 6.47 -21.89
CA SER A 51 23.08 6.23 -20.45
C SER A 51 22.40 4.94 -19.97
N SER A 52 23.21 3.97 -19.54
CA SER A 52 22.78 2.73 -18.88
C SER A 52 22.37 2.94 -17.41
N VAL A 53 21.88 4.13 -17.05
CA VAL A 53 21.51 4.45 -15.67
C VAL A 53 20.02 4.24 -15.50
N THR A 54 19.72 3.26 -14.66
CA THR A 54 18.41 2.87 -14.15
C THR A 54 17.77 4.02 -13.37
N SER A 55 16.61 4.49 -13.86
CA SER A 55 15.67 5.43 -13.20
C SER A 55 16.19 6.86 -12.93
N TYR A 56 15.91 7.80 -13.84
CA TYR A 56 16.02 9.24 -13.55
C TYR A 56 14.69 9.82 -13.12
N SER A 57 14.62 10.54 -12.00
CA SER A 57 13.45 11.36 -11.67
C SER A 57 13.34 12.57 -12.62
N PRO A 58 12.22 13.33 -12.59
CA PRO A 58 12.12 14.60 -13.32
C PRO A 58 13.29 15.55 -13.00
N SER A 59 13.70 15.63 -11.74
CA SER A 59 14.86 16.44 -11.34
C SER A 59 16.15 15.93 -11.97
N GLY A 60 16.37 14.61 -12.04
CA GLY A 60 17.56 14.03 -12.67
C GLY A 60 17.66 14.35 -14.16
N LEU A 61 16.53 14.33 -14.87
CA LEU A 61 16.48 14.70 -16.29
C LEU A 61 16.83 16.18 -16.51
N LEU A 62 16.33 17.06 -15.66
CA LEU A 62 16.66 18.48 -15.71
C LEU A 62 18.13 18.73 -15.35
N GLY A 63 18.67 17.97 -14.39
CA GLY A 63 20.10 18.00 -14.06
C GLY A 63 21.00 17.67 -15.25
N LEU A 64 20.68 16.59 -15.98
CA LEU A 64 21.40 16.22 -17.21
C LEU A 64 21.31 17.31 -18.28
N LEU A 65 20.16 17.95 -18.44
CA LEU A 65 19.97 19.04 -19.40
C LEU A 65 20.85 20.25 -19.05
N PHE A 66 20.91 20.64 -17.78
CA PHE A 66 21.78 21.74 -17.36
C PHE A 66 23.26 21.41 -17.54
N MET A 67 23.68 20.19 -17.22
CA MET A 67 25.08 19.76 -17.48
C MET A 67 25.42 19.79 -18.98
N LYS A 68 24.47 19.45 -19.85
CA LYS A 68 24.64 19.59 -21.30
C LYS A 68 24.85 21.06 -21.70
N TYR A 69 24.01 21.97 -21.19
CA TYR A 69 24.15 23.40 -21.47
C TYR A 69 25.41 24.01 -20.88
N ALA A 70 25.88 23.53 -19.73
CA ALA A 70 27.15 23.97 -19.16
C ALA A 70 28.32 23.75 -20.12
N ASP A 71 28.34 22.60 -20.82
CA ASP A 71 29.34 22.27 -21.84
C ASP A 71 29.16 23.08 -23.13
N GLU A 72 27.92 23.28 -23.59
CA GLU A 72 27.61 24.11 -24.78
C GLU A 72 27.99 25.59 -24.60
N TYR A 73 27.87 26.12 -23.38
CA TYR A 73 28.15 27.52 -23.03
C TYR A 73 29.54 27.72 -22.40
N LYS A 74 30.44 26.75 -22.53
CA LYS A 74 31.77 26.78 -21.92
C LYS A 74 32.55 28.04 -22.28
N GLY A 75 33.06 28.72 -21.25
CA GLY A 75 33.79 29.99 -21.39
C GLY A 75 32.92 31.24 -21.39
N THR A 76 31.61 31.10 -21.13
CA THR A 76 30.69 32.21 -20.88
C THR A 76 30.25 32.22 -19.41
N ASP A 77 29.70 33.35 -18.96
CA ASP A 77 29.16 33.54 -17.60
C ASP A 77 27.95 32.63 -17.28
N LEU A 78 27.41 31.91 -18.28
CA LEU A 78 26.32 30.95 -18.06
C LEU A 78 26.81 29.52 -17.78
N SER A 79 28.07 29.20 -18.09
CA SER A 79 28.60 27.84 -17.97
C SER A 79 28.58 27.35 -16.52
N GLU A 80 29.06 28.17 -15.58
CA GLU A 80 29.13 27.79 -14.16
C GLU A 80 27.74 27.73 -13.50
N PRO A 81 26.81 28.70 -13.68
CA PRO A 81 25.45 28.56 -13.20
C PRO A 81 24.74 27.30 -13.71
N PHE A 82 24.93 26.91 -14.97
CA PHE A 82 24.40 25.65 -15.49
C PHE A 82 25.04 24.42 -14.83
N CYS A 83 26.35 24.44 -14.55
CA CYS A 83 27.03 23.36 -13.84
C CYS A 83 26.50 23.21 -12.40
N VAL A 84 26.35 24.33 -11.68
CA VAL A 84 25.81 24.38 -10.32
C VAL A 84 24.37 23.85 -10.29
N LEU A 85 23.51 24.26 -11.22
CA LEU A 85 22.14 23.74 -11.30
C LEU A 85 22.13 22.25 -11.68
N GLY A 86 22.97 21.82 -12.62
CA GLY A 86 23.05 20.43 -13.05
C GLY A 86 23.39 19.47 -11.89
N THR A 87 24.38 19.84 -11.09
CA THR A 87 24.76 19.07 -9.89
C THR A 87 23.66 19.09 -8.83
N THR A 88 23.06 20.25 -8.56
CA THR A 88 21.95 20.42 -7.60
C THR A 88 20.77 19.53 -7.96
N PHE A 89 20.32 19.55 -9.21
CA PHE A 89 19.19 18.75 -9.68
C PHE A 89 19.48 17.25 -9.72
N THR A 90 20.75 16.87 -9.89
CA THR A 90 21.19 15.47 -9.71
C THR A 90 21.08 15.05 -8.24
N SER A 91 21.45 15.89 -7.28
CA SER A 91 21.24 15.60 -5.85
C SER A 91 19.75 15.50 -5.49
N LEU A 92 18.90 16.39 -6.00
CA LEU A 92 17.45 16.29 -5.83
C LEU A 92 16.89 14.97 -6.36
N CYS A 93 17.40 14.49 -7.51
CA CYS A 93 17.03 13.18 -8.06
C CYS A 93 17.28 12.03 -7.08
N THR A 94 18.43 12.04 -6.41
CA THR A 94 18.78 11.01 -5.42
C THR A 94 17.81 11.01 -4.25
N GLU A 95 17.43 12.18 -3.75
CA GLU A 95 16.45 12.31 -2.66
C GLU A 95 15.04 11.86 -3.11
N GLU A 96 14.62 12.20 -4.32
CA GLU A 96 13.33 11.77 -4.89
C GLU A 96 13.25 10.25 -5.03
N ILE A 97 14.32 9.61 -5.49
CA ILE A 97 14.42 8.14 -5.59
C ILE A 97 14.36 7.52 -4.20
N THR A 98 15.11 8.06 -3.24
CA THR A 98 15.15 7.57 -1.85
C THR A 98 13.76 7.63 -1.21
N LEU A 99 13.04 8.74 -1.37
CA LEU A 99 11.66 8.90 -0.90
C LEU A 99 10.72 7.88 -1.57
N SER A 100 10.81 7.71 -2.89
CA SER A 100 10.00 6.76 -3.65
C SER A 100 10.23 5.31 -3.20
N ASP A 101 11.49 4.92 -2.98
CA ASP A 101 11.84 3.58 -2.52
C ASP A 101 11.36 3.33 -1.09
N ASP A 102 11.42 4.33 -0.20
CA ASP A 102 10.88 4.21 1.15
C ASP A 102 9.35 4.02 1.13
N ILE A 103 8.64 4.79 0.30
CA ILE A 103 7.20 4.61 0.08
C ILE A 103 6.89 3.20 -0.42
N LYS A 104 7.61 2.74 -1.44
CA LYS A 104 7.43 1.42 -2.07
C LYS A 104 7.66 0.29 -1.07
N LYS A 105 8.75 0.37 -0.31
CA LYS A 105 9.18 -0.68 0.63
C LYS A 105 8.25 -0.83 1.84
N HIS A 106 7.79 0.29 2.40
CA HIS A 106 7.09 0.25 3.68
C HIS A 106 5.58 0.29 3.51
N LEU A 107 5.05 1.44 3.10
CA LEU A 107 3.60 1.65 3.11
C LEU A 107 2.92 0.88 1.98
N LEU A 108 3.46 0.99 0.76
CA LEU A 108 2.95 0.24 -0.39
C LEU A 108 3.16 -1.27 -0.19
N GLY A 109 4.35 -1.68 0.25
CA GLY A 109 4.66 -3.07 0.58
C GLY A 109 3.67 -3.67 1.58
N SER A 110 3.35 -2.95 2.65
CA SER A 110 2.37 -3.39 3.67
C SER A 110 0.97 -3.58 3.08
N CYS A 111 0.50 -2.65 2.24
CA CYS A 111 -0.78 -2.78 1.55
C CYS A 111 -0.79 -3.99 0.61
N THR A 112 0.28 -4.17 -0.17
CA THR A 112 0.41 -5.29 -1.11
C THR A 112 0.43 -6.62 -0.38
N THR A 113 1.21 -6.76 0.70
CA THR A 113 1.23 -7.98 1.52
C THR A 113 -0.14 -8.30 2.08
N PHE A 114 -0.86 -7.31 2.63
CA PHE A 114 -2.20 -7.55 3.14
C PHE A 114 -3.16 -8.01 2.03
N LEU A 115 -3.20 -7.31 0.90
CA LEU A 115 -4.16 -7.57 -0.18
C LEU A 115 -3.89 -8.87 -0.93
N GLU A 116 -2.63 -9.26 -1.09
CA GLU A 116 -2.24 -10.41 -1.91
C GLU A 116 -1.97 -11.67 -1.08
N VAL A 117 -1.49 -11.53 0.16
CA VAL A 117 -1.10 -12.67 1.00
C VAL A 117 -2.14 -12.94 2.09
N THR A 118 -2.54 -11.91 2.84
CA THR A 118 -3.41 -12.08 4.03
C THR A 118 -4.89 -12.17 3.66
N TRP A 119 -5.36 -11.29 2.79
CA TRP A 119 -6.78 -11.14 2.47
C TRP A 119 -7.39 -12.34 1.72
N PRO A 120 -6.76 -12.91 0.68
CA PRO A 120 -7.37 -14.02 -0.07
C PRO A 120 -7.70 -15.26 0.76
N PRO A 121 -6.80 -15.79 1.63
CA PRO A 121 -7.17 -16.92 2.49
C PRO A 121 -8.22 -16.51 3.54
N LEU A 122 -8.13 -15.32 4.13
CA LEU A 122 -9.13 -14.84 5.08
C LEU A 122 -10.53 -14.75 4.45
N GLN A 123 -10.62 -14.25 3.21
CA GLN A 123 -11.87 -14.17 2.48
C GLN A 123 -12.51 -15.55 2.23
N LYS A 124 -11.69 -16.59 2.00
CA LYS A 124 -12.18 -17.98 1.89
C LYS A 124 -12.79 -18.45 3.21
N GLU A 125 -12.15 -18.14 4.34
CA GLU A 125 -12.63 -18.52 5.67
C GLU A 125 -13.92 -17.79 6.06
N ILE A 126 -14.03 -16.49 5.73
CA ILE A 126 -15.27 -15.71 5.92
C ILE A 126 -16.42 -16.31 5.10
N LYS A 127 -16.18 -16.68 3.84
CA LYS A 127 -17.20 -17.35 3.00
C LYS A 127 -17.61 -18.72 3.56
N SER A 128 -16.64 -19.49 4.06
CA SER A 128 -16.90 -20.79 4.71
C SER A 128 -17.77 -20.62 5.96
N LEU A 129 -17.45 -19.61 6.78
CA LEU A 129 -18.23 -19.27 7.97
C LEU A 129 -19.68 -18.94 7.62
N GLU A 130 -19.91 -18.11 6.60
CA GLU A 130 -21.26 -17.74 6.18
C GLU A 130 -22.06 -18.95 5.66
N ASN A 131 -21.41 -19.84 4.89
CA ASN A 131 -22.05 -21.08 4.43
C ASN A 131 -22.48 -21.99 5.60
N LEU A 132 -21.61 -22.15 6.60
CA LEU A 132 -21.91 -22.96 7.80
C LEU A 132 -22.98 -22.31 8.67
N ARG A 133 -23.01 -20.98 8.78
CA ARG A 133 -24.06 -20.23 9.46
C ARG A 133 -25.42 -20.51 8.84
N VAL A 134 -25.53 -20.39 7.52
CA VAL A 134 -26.77 -20.67 6.77
C VAL A 134 -27.19 -22.13 6.89
N ALA A 135 -26.25 -23.08 6.86
CA ALA A 135 -26.53 -24.50 7.04
C ALA A 135 -27.08 -24.79 8.45
N TYR A 136 -26.48 -24.21 9.49
CA TYR A 136 -26.96 -24.33 10.87
C TYR A 136 -28.34 -23.70 11.05
N ASP A 137 -28.56 -22.48 10.54
CA ASP A 137 -29.87 -21.82 10.53
C ASP A 137 -30.96 -22.68 9.86
N SER A 138 -30.62 -23.33 8.75
CA SER A 138 -31.51 -24.24 8.03
C SER A 138 -31.83 -25.50 8.86
N ALA A 139 -30.83 -26.09 9.52
CA ALA A 139 -31.02 -27.24 10.40
C ALA A 139 -31.92 -26.91 11.60
N VAL A 140 -31.70 -25.77 12.26
CA VAL A 140 -32.54 -25.29 13.37
C VAL A 140 -33.98 -25.07 12.92
N LYS A 141 -34.19 -24.44 11.76
CA LYS A 141 -35.54 -24.24 11.20
C LYS A 141 -36.26 -25.57 10.92
N LYS A 142 -35.54 -26.61 10.48
CA LYS A 142 -36.12 -27.94 10.24
C LYS A 142 -36.53 -28.63 11.55
N VAL A 143 -35.72 -28.49 12.60
CA VAL A 143 -36.07 -28.99 13.95
C VAL A 143 -37.35 -28.31 14.45
N VAL A 144 -37.40 -26.97 14.42
CA VAL A 144 -38.55 -26.20 14.93
C VAL A 144 -39.85 -26.49 14.17
N LYS A 145 -39.78 -26.74 12.86
CA LYS A 145 -40.95 -27.03 12.02
C LYS A 145 -41.42 -28.50 12.10
N ASN A 146 -40.66 -29.39 12.72
CA ASN A 146 -41.00 -30.81 12.75
C ASN A 146 -41.96 -31.12 13.90
N THR A 147 -43.12 -31.69 13.56
CA THR A 147 -44.15 -32.11 14.53
C THR A 147 -44.16 -33.62 14.80
N HIS A 148 -43.30 -34.40 14.11
CA HIS A 148 -43.23 -35.87 14.26
C HIS A 148 -42.11 -36.31 15.20
N ALA A 149 -42.47 -36.99 16.29
CA ALA A 149 -41.55 -37.44 17.35
C ALA A 149 -40.39 -38.32 16.82
N ASP A 150 -40.67 -39.31 15.96
CA ASP A 150 -39.65 -40.24 15.45
C ASP A 150 -38.61 -39.60 14.52
N LYS A 151 -38.95 -38.46 13.89
CA LYS A 151 -38.01 -37.68 13.06
C LYS A 151 -37.25 -36.63 13.86
N SER A 152 -37.67 -36.34 15.10
CA SER A 152 -37.07 -35.28 15.91
C SER A 152 -35.63 -35.60 16.26
N SER A 153 -35.32 -36.80 16.77
CA SER A 153 -33.96 -37.10 17.25
C SER A 153 -32.89 -37.07 16.15
N LYS A 154 -33.24 -37.46 14.91
CA LYS A 154 -32.35 -37.36 13.74
C LYS A 154 -32.12 -35.90 13.32
N LEU A 155 -33.15 -35.06 13.37
CA LEU A 155 -33.01 -33.64 13.04
C LEU A 155 -32.20 -32.91 14.12
N ASP A 156 -32.37 -33.28 15.39
CA ASP A 156 -31.59 -32.75 16.52
C ASP A 156 -30.10 -33.14 16.40
N SER A 157 -29.79 -34.38 15.99
CA SER A 157 -28.39 -34.79 15.78
C SER A 157 -27.73 -34.02 14.64
N VAL A 158 -28.44 -33.80 13.53
CA VAL A 158 -27.95 -33.00 12.39
C VAL A 158 -27.75 -31.54 12.80
N ALA A 159 -28.69 -30.95 13.54
CA ALA A 159 -28.55 -29.58 14.03
C ALA A 159 -27.36 -29.43 14.98
N LYS A 160 -27.09 -30.43 15.82
CA LYS A 160 -25.92 -30.46 16.70
C LYS A 160 -24.60 -30.54 15.91
N GLU A 161 -24.51 -31.42 14.92
CA GLU A 161 -23.32 -31.53 14.06
C GLU A 161 -23.07 -30.23 13.28
N CYS A 162 -24.11 -29.61 12.73
CA CYS A 162 -24.01 -28.31 12.07
C CYS A 162 -23.52 -27.21 13.03
N LYS A 163 -24.01 -27.22 14.28
CA LYS A 163 -23.59 -26.27 15.32
C LYS A 163 -22.11 -26.42 15.64
N GLU A 164 -21.63 -27.64 15.87
CA GLU A 164 -20.22 -27.92 16.20
C GLU A 164 -19.29 -27.46 15.07
N LYS A 165 -19.64 -27.73 13.80
CA LYS A 165 -18.88 -27.25 12.64
C LYS A 165 -18.88 -25.71 12.54
N TYR A 166 -20.03 -25.08 12.78
CA TYR A 166 -20.15 -23.63 12.76
C TYR A 166 -19.30 -22.98 13.86
N GLU A 167 -19.39 -23.45 15.11
CA GLU A 167 -18.63 -22.91 16.25
C GLU A 167 -17.11 -23.08 16.07
N ALA A 168 -16.67 -24.24 15.55
CA ALA A 168 -15.27 -24.45 15.21
C ALA A 168 -14.79 -23.46 14.14
N GLN A 169 -15.61 -23.19 13.12
CA GLN A 169 -15.28 -22.23 12.07
C GLN A 169 -15.29 -20.78 12.58
N VAL A 170 -16.19 -20.42 13.51
CA VAL A 170 -16.20 -19.09 14.17
C VAL A 170 -14.86 -18.85 14.86
N LEU A 171 -14.39 -19.80 15.67
CA LEU A 171 -13.12 -19.67 16.40
C LEU A 171 -11.94 -19.48 15.44
N ARG A 172 -11.88 -20.29 14.39
CA ARG A 172 -10.84 -20.22 13.35
C ARG A 172 -10.83 -18.88 12.63
N THR A 173 -12.01 -18.44 12.17
CA THR A 173 -12.16 -17.18 11.42
C THR A 173 -11.85 -15.98 12.30
N THR A 174 -12.32 -15.97 13.55
CA THR A 174 -12.08 -14.89 14.51
C THR A 174 -10.60 -14.73 14.82
N THR A 175 -9.86 -15.84 14.94
CA THR A 175 -8.40 -15.82 15.12
C THR A 175 -7.70 -15.15 13.95
N LEU A 176 -8.10 -15.50 12.71
CA LEU A 176 -7.53 -14.90 11.51
C LEU A 176 -7.91 -13.43 11.35
N LEU A 177 -9.14 -13.05 11.71
CA LEU A 177 -9.59 -11.65 11.70
C LEU A 177 -8.76 -10.79 12.67
N LYS A 178 -8.49 -11.30 13.88
CA LYS A 178 -7.63 -10.61 14.87
C LYS A 178 -6.23 -10.39 14.33
N HIS A 179 -5.62 -11.43 13.75
CA HIS A 179 -4.30 -11.32 13.14
C HIS A 179 -4.29 -10.35 11.95
N ALA A 180 -5.31 -10.39 11.09
CA ALA A 180 -5.45 -9.45 9.98
C ALA A 180 -5.52 -7.99 10.44
N CYS A 181 -6.18 -7.72 11.58
CA CYS A 181 -6.24 -6.39 12.18
C CYS A 181 -4.87 -5.88 12.68
N GLU A 182 -3.86 -6.73 12.88
CA GLU A 182 -2.50 -6.30 13.26
C GLU A 182 -1.86 -5.44 12.16
N THR A 183 -2.29 -5.63 10.90
CA THR A 183 -1.90 -4.80 9.76
C THR A 183 -2.13 -3.31 10.00
N GLU A 184 -3.16 -2.94 10.77
CA GLU A 184 -3.40 -1.53 11.13
C GLU A 184 -2.21 -0.90 11.86
N SER A 185 -1.53 -1.66 12.72
CA SER A 185 -0.33 -1.20 13.43
C SER A 185 0.83 -1.02 12.46
N THR A 186 0.99 -1.93 11.51
CA THR A 186 1.99 -1.83 10.44
C THR A 186 1.74 -0.60 9.56
N LEU A 187 0.49 -0.36 9.14
CA LEU A 187 0.11 0.83 8.37
C LEU A 187 0.36 2.11 9.17
N LYS A 188 0.01 2.14 10.46
CA LYS A 188 0.28 3.29 11.34
C LYS A 188 1.77 3.60 11.43
N SER A 189 2.61 2.57 11.54
CA SER A 189 4.07 2.72 11.52
C SER A 189 4.56 3.25 10.16
N GLY A 190 4.06 2.68 9.06
CA GLY A 190 4.37 3.11 7.70
C GLY A 190 3.98 4.57 7.42
N LEU A 191 2.84 5.04 7.92
CA LEU A 191 2.39 6.43 7.79
C LEU A 191 3.30 7.40 8.53
N LYS A 192 3.72 7.06 9.76
CA LYS A 192 4.70 7.88 10.50
C LYS A 192 6.02 7.96 9.76
N ARG A 193 6.49 6.82 9.25
CA ARG A 193 7.73 6.75 8.47
C ARG A 193 7.64 7.61 7.20
N LEU A 194 6.52 7.55 6.48
CA LEU A 194 6.28 8.40 5.32
C LEU A 194 6.37 9.89 5.67
N ALA A 195 5.75 10.30 6.78
CA ALA A 195 5.83 11.70 7.23
C ALA A 195 7.27 12.14 7.52
N HIS A 196 8.08 11.28 8.15
CA HIS A 196 9.50 11.54 8.37
C HIS A 196 10.29 11.59 7.06
N ALA A 197 10.09 10.62 6.16
CA ALA A 197 10.77 10.59 4.86
C ALA A 197 10.46 11.84 4.02
N GLN A 198 9.20 12.30 4.01
CA GLN A 198 8.80 13.56 3.36
C GLN A 198 9.49 14.77 3.98
N MET A 199 9.55 14.84 5.31
CA MET A 199 10.22 15.93 6.00
C MET A 199 11.71 15.97 5.67
N ASP A 200 12.38 14.81 5.68
CA ASP A 200 13.81 14.71 5.40
C ASP A 200 14.10 15.06 3.93
N TYR A 201 13.28 14.55 2.99
CA TYR A 201 13.31 14.92 1.58
C TYR A 201 13.25 16.45 1.39
N HIS A 202 12.23 17.12 1.95
CA HIS A 202 12.06 18.55 1.78
C HIS A 202 13.18 19.38 2.44
N LYS A 203 13.73 18.92 3.57
CA LYS A 203 14.90 19.56 4.19
C LYS A 203 16.13 19.47 3.29
N SER A 204 16.41 18.29 2.72
CA SER A 204 17.50 18.11 1.76
C SER A 204 17.31 19.02 0.54
N CYS A 205 16.09 19.08 -0.02
CA CYS A 205 15.79 19.94 -1.15
C CYS A 205 16.05 21.42 -0.86
N LEU A 206 15.57 21.91 0.29
CA LEU A 206 15.80 23.29 0.70
C LEU A 206 17.28 23.61 0.84
N LYS A 207 18.05 22.69 1.44
CA LYS A 207 19.50 22.84 1.60
C LYS A 207 20.20 22.94 0.23
N TYR A 208 19.95 21.99 -0.67
CA TYR A 208 20.61 21.98 -1.98
C TYR A 208 20.28 23.22 -2.81
N LEU A 209 19.03 23.70 -2.75
CA LEU A 209 18.61 24.92 -3.45
C LEU A 209 19.19 26.19 -2.82
N ALA A 210 19.29 26.27 -1.49
CA ALA A 210 19.93 27.40 -0.83
C ALA A 210 21.43 27.48 -1.16
N ASP A 211 22.13 26.33 -1.14
CA ASP A 211 23.54 26.24 -1.50
C ASP A 211 23.78 26.62 -2.97
N SER A 212 22.87 26.27 -3.88
CA SER A 212 22.99 26.63 -5.29
C SER A 212 22.76 28.11 -5.54
N ILE A 213 21.78 28.74 -4.88
CA ILE A 213 21.56 30.19 -4.94
C ILE A 213 22.79 30.94 -4.45
N ALA A 214 23.37 30.50 -3.32
CA ALA A 214 24.56 31.13 -2.76
C ALA A 214 25.76 31.05 -3.72
N LYS A 215 25.96 29.92 -4.40
CA LYS A 215 27.04 29.75 -5.39
C LYS A 215 26.82 30.62 -6.63
N ILE A 216 25.60 30.66 -7.15
CA ILE A 216 25.28 31.47 -8.34
C ILE A 216 25.36 32.96 -8.04
N SER A 217 25.03 33.40 -6.82
CA SER A 217 25.04 34.81 -6.44
C SER A 217 26.41 35.32 -5.97
N ALA A 218 27.41 34.45 -5.85
CA ALA A 218 28.77 34.80 -5.43
C ALA A 218 29.67 35.22 -6.60
N GLU A 219 29.17 35.12 -7.83
CA GLU A 219 29.78 35.60 -9.08
C GLU A 219 29.20 36.96 -9.50
#